data_AF-A0A6N4W723-F1
#
_entry.id   AF-A0A6N4W723-F1
#
_cell.length_a   1.000
_cell.length_b   1.000
_cell.length_c   1.000
_cell.angle_alpha   90.00
_cell.angle_beta   90.00
_cell.angle_gamma   90.00
#
_symmetry.space_group_name_H-M   'P 1'
#
loop_
_entity.id
_entity.type
_entity.pdbx_description
1 polymer ?
#
loop_
_entity_poly.entity_id
_entity_poly.type
_entity_poly.pdbx_seq_one_letter_code
_entity_poly.pdbx_strand_id
1 'polypeptide(L)' 'MAGVSAAMSAYLFTHPDVNDFFSSLQGLPKKEIGAKTQAYLDANPQIRADLDGIRQPSTDFRARCGLVQRPLAPGVV' A
#
# COMPACT_ATOMS: atom_id res chain seq x y z
N MET A 1 -12.30 8.27 -4.33
CA MET A 1 -11.37 7.28 -3.78
C MET A 1 -12.04 6.10 -3.05
N ALA A 2 -13.36 6.12 -2.79
CA ALA A 2 -14.06 5.03 -2.11
C ALA A 2 -13.84 3.64 -2.75
N GLY A 3 -13.76 3.54 -4.09
CA GLY A 3 -13.48 2.27 -4.78
C GLY A 3 -12.12 1.67 -4.45
N VAL A 4 -11.06 2.48 -4.38
CA VAL A 4 -9.72 2.01 -3.98
C VAL A 4 -9.71 1.54 -2.52
N SER A 5 -10.39 2.29 -1.63
CA SER A 5 -10.52 1.88 -0.23
C SER A 5 -11.31 0.58 -0.07
N ALA A 6 -12.42 0.41 -0.80
CA ALA A 6 -13.22 -0.81 -0.76
C ALA A 6 -12.44 -2.03 -1.31
N ALA A 7 -11.73 -1.85 -2.43
CA ALA A 7 -10.88 -2.90 -2.99
C ALA A 7 -9.74 -3.28 -2.03
N MET A 8 -9.12 -2.31 -1.35
CA MET A 8 -8.12 -2.57 -0.32
C MET A 8 -8.70 -3.36 0.86
N SER A 9 -9.89 -2.97 1.36
CA SER A 9 -10.57 -3.71 2.42
C SER A 9 -10.88 -5.15 2.02
N ALA A 10 -11.35 -5.37 0.79
CA ALA A 10 -11.60 -6.71 0.26
C ALA A 10 -10.31 -7.53 0.17
N TYR A 11 -9.22 -6.93 -0.31
CA TYR A 11 -7.90 -7.58 -0.38
C TYR A 11 -7.39 -8.00 1.00
N LEU A 12 -7.42 -7.10 1.99
CA LEU A 12 -6.98 -7.42 3.35
C LEU A 12 -7.85 -8.49 4.01
N PHE A 13 -9.14 -8.56 3.66
CA PHE A 13 -10.03 -9.60 4.17
C PHE A 13 -9.68 -10.99 3.62
N THR A 14 -9.20 -11.07 2.37
CA THR A 14 -8.78 -12.33 1.75
C THR A 14 -7.31 -12.68 1.97
N HIS A 15 -6.52 -11.76 2.53
CA HIS A 15 -5.10 -11.91 2.85
C HIS A 15 -4.85 -11.61 4.32
N PRO A 16 -5.22 -12.54 5.24
CA PRO A 16 -5.10 -12.31 6.67
C PRO A 16 -3.65 -12.08 7.11
N ASP A 17 -2.68 -12.69 6.46
CA ASP A 17 -1.25 -12.50 6.68
C ASP A 17 -0.78 -11.07 6.36
N VAL A 18 -1.29 -10.49 5.26
CA VAL A 18 -1.02 -9.09 4.90
C VAL A 18 -1.69 -8.15 5.89
N ASN A 19 -2.93 -8.46 6.28
CA ASN A 19 -3.67 -7.67 7.26
C ASN A 19 -2.99 -7.67 8.64
N ASP A 20 -2.49 -8.82 9.10
CA ASP A 20 -1.76 -8.96 10.35
C ASP A 20 -0.46 -8.14 10.32
N PHE A 21 0.27 -8.17 9.20
CA PHE A 21 1.45 -7.32 9.02
C PHE A 21 1.10 -5.84 9.17
N PHE A 22 0.13 -5.32 8.41
CA PHE A 22 -0.22 -3.90 8.49
C PHE A 22 -0.81 -3.50 9.85
N SER A 23 -1.53 -4.40 10.51
CA SER A 23 -2.05 -4.19 11.87
C SER A 23 -0.92 -4.11 12.90
N SER A 24 0.14 -4.91 12.74
CA SER A 24 1.31 -4.90 13.62
C SER A 24 2.09 -3.57 13.61
N LEU A 25 1.88 -2.72 12.59
CA LEU A 25 2.53 -1.42 12.48
C LEU A 25 1.90 -0.35 13.38
N GLN A 26 0.73 -0.62 13.96
CA GLN A 26 0.02 0.32 14.82
C GLN A 26 0.86 0.68 16.05
N GLY A 27 0.97 1.99 16.33
CA GLY A 27 1.72 2.51 17.48
C GLY A 27 3.21 2.70 17.23
N LEU A 28 3.76 2.25 16.10
CA LEU A 28 5.16 2.48 15.75
C LEU A 28 5.42 3.92 15.27
N PRO A 29 6.65 4.45 15.46
CA PRO A 29 7.06 5.72 14.86
C PRO A 29 6.97 5.67 13.32
N LYS A 30 6.57 6.78 12.69
CA LYS A 30 6.40 6.86 11.21
C LYS A 30 7.61 6.37 10.40
N LYS A 31 8.82 6.64 10.89
CA LYS A 31 10.07 6.18 10.25
C LYS A 31 10.18 4.66 10.26
N GLU A 32 9.79 4.03 11.36
CA GLU A 32 9.82 2.58 11.52
C GLU A 32 8.74 1.90 10.68
N ILE A 33 7.53 2.49 10.63
CA ILE A 33 6.46 2.04 9.73
C ILE A 33 6.97 1.99 8.28
N GLY A 34 7.54 3.10 7.79
CA GLY A 34 8.05 3.17 6.42
C GLY A 34 9.11 2.11 6.12
N ALA A 35 10.07 1.93 7.02
CA ALA A 35 11.15 0.94 6.86
C ALA A 35 10.61 -0.51 6.87
N LYS A 36 9.68 -0.83 7.78
CA LYS A 36 9.07 -2.16 7.85
C LYS A 36 8.20 -2.45 6.64
N THR A 37 7.38 -1.50 6.19
CA THR A 37 6.57 -1.67 4.98
C THR A 37 7.45 -1.87 3.75
N GLN A 38 8.54 -1.12 3.60
CA GLN A 38 9.49 -1.32 2.51
C GLN A 38 10.04 -2.75 2.50
N ALA A 39 10.63 -3.18 3.63
CA ALA A 39 11.21 -4.52 3.74
C ALA A 39 10.19 -5.63 3.47
N TYR A 40 8.95 -5.45 3.92
CA TYR A 40 7.87 -6.40 3.67
C TYR A 40 7.50 -6.47 2.19
N LEU A 41 7.35 -5.33 1.50
CA LEU A 41 6.99 -5.31 0.09
C LEU A 41 8.13 -5.78 -0.83
N ASP A 42 9.39 -5.56 -0.44
CA ASP A 42 10.55 -6.08 -1.16
C ASP A 42 10.67 -7.60 -1.03
N ALA A 43 10.32 -8.16 0.13
CA ALA A 43 10.26 -9.60 0.35
C ALA A 43 9.04 -10.26 -0.32
N ASN A 44 7.99 -9.49 -0.61
CA ASN A 44 6.72 -9.97 -1.14
C ASN A 44 6.33 -9.22 -2.44
N PRO A 45 7.03 -9.47 -3.56
CA PRO A 45 6.81 -8.75 -4.81
C PRO A 45 5.40 -8.95 -5.39
N GLN A 46 4.77 -10.11 -5.13
CA GLN A 46 3.38 -10.35 -5.54
C GLN A 46 2.40 -9.43 -4.79
N ILE A 47 2.53 -9.34 -3.46
CA ILE A 47 1.70 -8.46 -2.64
C ILE A 47 1.90 -7.00 -3.05
N ARG A 48 3.15 -6.60 -3.33
CA ARG A 48 3.43 -5.28 -3.90
C ARG A 48 2.66 -5.04 -5.20
N ALA A 49 2.72 -5.97 -6.15
CA ALA A 49 2.01 -5.85 -7.43
C ALA A 49 0.49 -5.75 -7.24
N ASP A 50 -0.08 -6.53 -6.33
CA ASP A 50 -1.52 -6.48 -6.02
C ASP A 50 -1.92 -5.12 -5.45
N LEU A 51 -1.17 -4.61 -4.47
CA LEU A 51 -1.42 -3.30 -3.85
C LEU A 51 -1.23 -2.14 -4.84
N ASP A 52 -0.24 -2.24 -5.73
CA ASP A 52 -0.04 -1.29 -6.83
C ASP A 52 -1.23 -1.32 -7.80
N GLY A 53 -1.75 -2.51 -8.13
CA GLY A 53 -2.95 -2.73 -8.93
C GLY A 53 -4.19 -2.07 -8.32
N ILE A 54 -4.44 -2.30 -7.03
CA ILE A 54 -5.56 -1.70 -6.29
C ILE A 54 -5.49 -0.17 -6.31
N ARG A 55 -4.27 0.40 -6.29
CA ARG A 55 -4.05 1.86 -6.25
C ARG A 55 -4.01 2.52 -7.62
N GLN A 56 -3.94 1.76 -8.73
CA GLN A 56 -3.87 2.32 -10.09
C GLN A 56 -4.91 3.42 -10.37
N PRO A 57 -6.20 3.27 -9.99
CA PRO A 57 -7.18 4.32 -10.26
C PRO A 57 -6.84 5.67 -9.59
N SER A 58 -6.19 5.63 -8.42
CA SER A 58 -5.71 6.84 -7.75
C SER A 58 -4.51 7.44 -8.46
N THR A 59 -3.58 6.59 -8.89
CA THR A 59 -2.37 6.98 -9.59
C THR A 59 -2.73 7.68 -10.89
N ASP A 60 -3.60 7.07 -11.68
CA ASP A 60 -4.10 7.61 -12.95
C ASP A 60 -4.82 8.95 -12.76
N PHE A 61 -5.70 9.05 -11.76
CA PHE A 61 -6.38 10.31 -11.46
C PHE A 61 -5.38 11.44 -11.16
N ARG A 62 -4.40 11.16 -10.30
CA ARG A 62 -3.37 12.14 -9.93
C ARG A 62 -2.51 12.52 -11.12
N ALA A 63 -2.16 11.57 -11.99
CA ALA A 63 -1.37 11.83 -13.19
C ALA A 63 -2.13 12.75 -14.17
N ARG A 64 -3.42 12.49 -14.39
CA ARG A 64 -4.29 13.34 -15.23
C ARG A 64 -4.46 14.75 -14.69
N CYS A 65 -4.46 14.91 -13.37
CA CYS A 65 -4.60 16.21 -12.71
C CYS A 65 -3.25 16.90 -12.38
N GLY A 66 -2.11 16.34 -12.80
CA GLY A 66 -0.78 16.90 -12.49
C GLY A 66 -0.44 16.92 -10.99
N LEU A 67 -1.03 16.03 -10.20
CA LEU A 67 -0.81 15.93 -8.75
C LEU A 67 0.35 14.98 -8.43
N VAL A 68 1.09 15.31 -7.37
CA VAL A 68 2.20 14.48 -6.88
C VAL A 68 1.71 13.08 -6.49
N GLN A 69 2.36 12.06 -7.03
CA GLN A 69 2.15 10.66 -6.67
C GLN A 69 2.76 10.36 -5.30
N ARG A 70 2.09 9.52 -4.51
CA ARG A 70 2.64 9.04 -3.23
C ARG A 70 2.99 7.56 -3.37
N PRO A 71 4.25 7.17 -3.10
CA PRO A 71 4.65 5.77 -3.14
C PRO A 71 3.95 4.97 -2.03
N LEU A 72 3.94 3.64 -2.18
CA LEU A 72 3.29 2.73 -1.22
C LEU A 72 4.03 2.70 0.13
N ALA A 73 5.37 2.78 0.09
CA ALA A 73 6.23 3.09 1.23
C ALA A 73 7.42 3.97 0.79
N PRO A 74 8.10 4.65 1.73
CA PRO A 74 9.27 5.47 1.39
C PRO A 74 10.37 4.59 0.77
N GLY A 75 10.68 4.81 -0.51
CA GLY A 75 11.66 4.01 -1.26
C GLY A 75 11.06 3.04 -2.28
N VAL A 76 9.74 2.80 -2.24
CA VAL A 76 9.00 2.06 -3.27
C VAL A 76 8.70 3.02 -4.42
N VAL A 77 9.66 3.19 -5.35
CA VAL A 77 9.41 3.87 -6.64
C VAL A 77 8.68 2.91 -7.58
#